data_AF-A0A2N5MBY4-F1
#
_entry.id   AF-A0A2N5MBY4-F1
#
_cell.length_a   1.000
_cell.length_b   1.000
_cell.length_c   1.000
_cell.angle_alpha   90.00
_cell.angle_beta   90.00
_cell.angle_gamma   90.00
#
_symmetry.space_group_name_H-M   'P 1'
#
loop_
_entity.id
_entity.type
_entity.pdbx_description
1 polymer ?
#
loop_
_entity_poly.entity_id
_entity_poly.type
_entity_poly.pdbx_seq_one_letter_code
_entity_poly.pdbx_strand_id
1 'polypeptide(L)'
;MIYYFLIPVIFCMILSLKSLFSPLHMIDRHLTLRNFLWLALLYSTVTIGFGMIYLLLELENYTVLLEMGQHLQGTYFYKLQTAIYFSSITFFSVGYGDLSPVGIGRMIAAVQAFIGYTLPAAFVVRSVFYMEPPDKR
;
A
#
# COMPACT_ATOMS: atom_id res chain seq x y z
N MET A 1 11.01 9.17 19.48
CA MET A 1 11.30 10.23 18.47
C MET A 1 10.95 9.77 17.05
N ILE A 2 10.96 8.46 16.77
CA ILE A 2 10.65 7.89 15.45
C ILE A 2 9.15 7.93 15.08
N TYR A 3 8.23 7.95 16.05
CA TYR A 3 6.78 8.08 15.79
C TYR A 3 6.40 9.35 15.00
N TYR A 4 7.20 10.42 15.07
CA TYR A 4 6.97 11.62 14.26
C TYR A 4 7.13 11.37 12.75
N PHE A 5 7.85 10.33 12.34
CA PHE A 5 7.97 9.92 10.92
C PHE A 5 6.77 9.11 10.41
N LEU A 6 5.95 8.53 11.30
CA LEU A 6 4.73 7.84 10.88
C LEU A 6 3.66 8.82 10.37
N ILE A 7 3.56 10.00 10.98
CA ILE A 7 2.58 11.03 10.62
C ILE A 7 2.71 11.47 9.15
N PRO A 8 3.89 11.88 8.63
CA PRO A 8 4.04 12.27 7.23
C PRO A 8 3.88 11.10 6.27
N VAL A 9 4.27 9.87 6.67
CA VAL A 9 4.08 8.67 5.84
C VAL A 9 2.59 8.37 5.68
N ILE A 10 1.83 8.36 6.78
CA ILE A 10 0.38 8.17 6.77
C ILE A 10 -0.31 9.31 6.02
N PHE A 11 0.11 10.56 6.24
CA PHE A 11 -0.41 11.71 5.51
C PHE A 11 -0.16 11.61 4.00
N CYS A 12 1.05 11.22 3.60
CA CYS A 12 1.42 10.98 2.19
C CYS A 12 0.59 9.85 1.57
N MET A 13 0.36 8.75 2.30
CA MET A 13 -0.54 7.68 1.86
C MET A 13 -1.97 8.18 1.69
N ILE A 14 -2.51 8.93 2.67
CA ILE A 14 -3.87 9.45 2.61
C ILE A 14 -4.01 10.42 1.43
N LEU A 15 -3.00 11.25 1.15
CA LEU A 15 -2.98 12.11 -0.03
C LEU A 15 -2.91 11.31 -1.33
N SER A 16 -2.09 10.26 -1.39
CA SER A 16 -1.99 9.36 -2.55
C SER A 16 -3.29 8.60 -2.80
N LEU A 17 -3.94 8.11 -1.73
CA LEU A 17 -5.23 7.44 -1.79
C LEU A 17 -6.35 8.42 -2.17
N LYS A 18 -6.34 9.63 -1.60
CA LYS A 18 -7.24 10.72 -2.02
C LYS A 18 -7.06 11.09 -3.48
N SER A 19 -5.86 10.95 -4.03
CA SER A 19 -5.60 11.16 -5.46
C SER A 19 -6.46 10.26 -6.36
N LEU A 20 -6.86 9.08 -5.88
CA LEU A 20 -7.78 8.18 -6.59
C LEU A 20 -9.24 8.64 -6.52
N PHE A 21 -9.67 9.14 -5.36
CA PHE A 21 -11.05 9.57 -5.10
C PHE A 21 -11.31 11.03 -5.49
N SER A 22 -10.25 11.84 -5.67
CA SER A 22 -10.40 13.23 -6.05
C SER A 22 -10.72 13.33 -7.54
N PRO A 23 -11.77 14.05 -7.94
CA PRO A 23 -12.16 14.22 -9.34
C PRO A 23 -11.14 15.03 -10.17
N LEU A 24 -9.99 15.39 -9.60
CA LEU A 24 -9.04 16.36 -10.17
C LEU A 24 -8.16 15.82 -11.30
N HIS A 25 -7.99 14.50 -11.43
CA HIS A 25 -7.36 13.91 -12.60
C HIS A 25 -8.42 13.19 -13.42
N MET A 26 -8.75 13.80 -14.56
CA MET A 26 -9.59 13.20 -15.58
C MET A 26 -8.92 11.90 -16.02
N ILE A 27 -9.46 10.77 -15.57
CA ILE A 27 -9.20 9.49 -16.25
C ILE A 27 -9.77 9.69 -17.64
N ASP A 28 -8.88 9.87 -18.60
CA ASP A 28 -9.29 9.94 -20.00
C ASP A 28 -10.11 8.71 -20.35
N ARG A 29 -11.07 8.91 -21.26
CA ARG A 29 -12.04 7.91 -21.75
C ARG A 29 -11.42 6.63 -22.32
N HIS A 30 -10.10 6.61 -22.52
CA HIS A 30 -9.34 5.47 -22.96
C HIS A 30 -8.37 5.01 -21.88
N LEU A 31 -8.16 3.69 -21.79
CA LEU A 31 -7.06 3.07 -21.04
C LEU A 31 -5.72 3.46 -21.69
N THR A 32 -5.31 4.71 -21.52
CA THR A 32 -4.03 5.21 -21.99
C THR A 32 -2.94 4.75 -21.04
N LEU A 33 -1.76 4.46 -21.58
CA LEU A 33 -0.53 4.13 -20.84
C LEU A 33 -0.26 5.09 -19.67
N ARG A 34 -0.67 6.36 -19.80
CA ARG A 34 -0.62 7.38 -18.74
C ARG A 34 -1.44 7.01 -17.49
N ASN A 35 -2.67 6.52 -17.66
CA ASN A 35 -3.53 6.12 -16.54
C ASN A 35 -2.98 4.86 -15.84
N PHE A 36 -2.43 3.93 -16.63
CA PHE A 36 -1.75 2.75 -16.10
C PHE A 36 -0.48 3.11 -15.31
N LEU A 37 0.36 4.01 -15.84
CA LEU A 37 1.55 4.49 -15.13
C LEU A 37 1.20 5.22 -13.84
N TRP A 38 0.16 6.07 -13.86
CA TRP A 38 -0.32 6.73 -12.66
C TRP A 38 -0.81 5.72 -11.61
N LEU A 39 -1.54 4.69 -12.03
CA LEU A 39 -1.97 3.60 -11.16
C LEU A 39 -0.77 2.85 -10.59
N ALA A 40 0.20 2.49 -11.42
CA ALA A 40 1.43 1.83 -10.97
C ALA A 40 2.20 2.67 -9.93
N LEU A 41 2.32 3.99 -10.16
CA LEU A 41 2.93 4.91 -9.20
C LEU A 41 2.16 4.95 -7.87
N LEU A 42 0.83 5.01 -7.91
CA LEU A 42 0.00 4.96 -6.71
C LEU A 42 0.29 3.66 -5.92
N TYR A 43 0.30 2.51 -6.60
CA TYR A 43 0.56 1.22 -5.98
C TYR A 43 1.96 1.17 -5.35
N SER A 44 2.98 1.70 -6.04
CA SER A 44 4.33 1.82 -5.51
C SER A 44 4.39 2.70 -4.27
N THR A 45 3.73 3.87 -4.26
CA THR A 45 3.73 4.77 -3.10
C THR A 45 3.08 4.13 -1.87
N VAL A 46 1.95 3.44 -2.04
CA VAL A 46 1.26 2.76 -0.94
C VAL A 46 2.13 1.61 -0.40
N THR A 47 2.69 0.81 -1.30
CA THR A 47 3.57 -0.32 -0.93
C THR A 47 4.81 0.16 -0.17
N ILE A 48 5.50 1.18 -0.68
CA ILE A 48 6.68 1.75 -0.03
C ILE A 48 6.30 2.34 1.32
N GLY A 49 5.19 3.07 1.41
CA GLY A 49 4.75 3.65 2.68
C GLY A 49 4.50 2.58 3.75
N PHE A 50 3.77 1.51 3.43
CA PHE A 50 3.49 0.45 4.41
C PHE A 50 4.79 -0.28 4.80
N GLY A 51 5.71 -0.46 3.84
CA GLY A 51 7.06 -0.96 4.11
C GLY A 51 7.82 -0.08 5.11
N MET A 52 7.72 1.25 4.99
CA MET A 52 8.30 2.17 5.98
C MET A 52 7.64 2.05 7.36
N ILE A 53 6.31 1.86 7.42
CA ILE A 53 5.60 1.66 8.70
C ILE A 53 6.13 0.41 9.42
N TYR A 54 6.23 -0.72 8.71
CA TYR A 54 6.77 -1.94 9.30
C TYR A 54 8.22 -1.78 9.76
N LEU A 55 9.06 -1.11 8.94
CA LEU A 55 10.44 -0.83 9.32
C LEU A 55 10.51 0.01 10.59
N LEU A 56 9.77 1.12 10.67
CA LEU A 56 9.80 2.01 11.83
C LEU A 56 9.35 1.30 13.12
N LEU A 57 8.35 0.42 13.04
CA LEU A 57 7.90 -0.39 14.17
C LEU A 57 8.98 -1.39 14.62
N GLU A 58 9.61 -2.06 13.65
CA GLU A 58 10.68 -3.02 13.91
C GLU A 58 11.92 -2.33 14.54
N LEU A 59 12.21 -1.08 14.17
CA LEU A 59 13.29 -0.29 14.74
C LEU A 59 13.02 0.18 16.18
N GLU A 60 11.75 0.32 16.55
CA GLU A 60 11.32 0.61 17.94
C GLU A 60 11.26 -0.66 18.80
N ASN A 61 11.83 -1.78 18.33
CA ASN A 61 11.82 -3.11 18.95
C ASN A 61 10.41 -3.73 19.10
N TYR A 62 9.40 -3.25 18.37
CA TYR A 62 8.15 -3.99 18.24
C TYR A 62 8.35 -5.12 17.27
N THR A 63 8.14 -6.35 17.73
CA THR A 63 8.11 -7.49 16.82
C THR A 63 6.83 -7.42 15.98
N VAL A 64 6.98 -6.97 14.74
CA VAL A 64 5.87 -6.89 13.78
C VAL A 64 5.95 -7.95 12.69
N LEU A 65 7.16 -8.43 12.41
CA LEU A 65 7.47 -9.36 11.34
C LEU A 65 8.31 -10.52 11.86
N LEU A 66 7.92 -11.74 11.48
CA LEU A 66 8.74 -12.93 11.66
C LEU A 66 9.15 -13.47 10.29
N GLU A 67 10.43 -13.78 10.16
CA GLU A 67 11.02 -14.47 9.02
C GLU A 67 11.19 -15.94 9.39
N MET A 68 10.42 -16.83 8.75
CA MET A 68 10.37 -18.26 9.08
C MET A 68 10.20 -18.55 10.58
N GLY A 69 9.43 -17.73 11.29
CA GLY A 69 9.18 -17.86 12.73
C GLY A 69 10.28 -17.30 13.63
N GLN A 70 11.33 -16.69 13.08
CA GLN A 70 12.39 -16.01 13.82
C GLN A 70 12.23 -14.49 13.73
N HIS A 71 12.75 -13.77 14.72
CA HIS A 71 12.85 -12.31 14.65
C HIS A 71 13.76 -11.89 13.50
N LEU A 72 13.45 -10.76 12.86
CA LEU A 72 14.32 -10.20 11.83
C LEU A 72 15.68 -9.84 12.42
N GLN A 73 16.72 -10.60 12.06
CA GLN A 73 18.10 -10.34 12.44
C GLN A 73 18.86 -9.79 11.24
N GLY A 74 19.56 -8.68 11.43
CA GLY A 74 20.39 -8.12 10.37
C GLY A 74 20.51 -6.59 10.41
N THR A 75 21.23 -6.07 9.42
CA THR A 75 21.47 -4.64 9.21
C THR A 75 20.16 -3.90 8.92
N TYR A 76 20.12 -2.59 9.20
CA TYR A 76 19.03 -1.69 8.82
C TYR A 76 18.56 -1.87 7.36
N PHE A 77 19.51 -2.01 6.43
CA PHE A 77 19.20 -2.18 5.00
C PHE A 77 18.46 -3.50 4.72
N TYR A 78 18.84 -4.58 5.43
CA TYR A 78 18.15 -5.87 5.32
C TYR A 78 16.70 -5.75 5.82
N LYS A 79 16.50 -5.18 7.02
CA LYS A 79 15.16 -4.92 7.57
C LYS A 79 14.29 -4.08 6.64
N LEU A 80 14.88 -3.06 5.99
CA LEU A 80 14.18 -2.23 5.02
C LEU A 80 13.73 -3.02 3.79
N GLN A 81 14.62 -3.82 3.21
CA GLN A 81 14.30 -4.65 2.06
C GLN A 81 13.21 -5.68 2.40
N THR A 82 13.34 -6.36 3.54
CA THR A 82 12.36 -7.35 4.00
C THR A 82 11.00 -6.72 4.31
N ALA A 83 10.97 -5.51 4.90
CA ALA A 83 9.73 -4.79 5.17
C ALA A 83 9.02 -4.33 3.87
N ILE A 84 9.76 -3.83 2.88
CA ILE A 84 9.19 -3.46 1.57
C ILE A 84 8.70 -4.69 0.82
N TYR A 85 9.45 -5.79 0.89
CA TYR A 85 9.05 -7.05 0.28
C TYR A 85 7.77 -7.61 0.95
N PHE A 86 7.71 -7.66 2.28
CA PHE A 86 6.50 -8.04 3.02
C PHE A 86 5.30 -7.18 2.64
N SER A 87 5.50 -5.86 2.59
CA SER A 87 4.48 -4.90 2.19
C SER A 87 3.98 -5.20 0.77
N SER A 88 4.88 -5.53 -0.16
CA SER A 88 4.51 -5.85 -1.54
C SER A 88 3.66 -7.12 -1.61
N ILE A 89 4.11 -8.23 -1.02
CA ILE A 89 3.38 -9.50 -1.06
C ILE A 89 2.04 -9.43 -0.31
N THR A 90 1.94 -8.59 0.71
CA THR A 90 0.69 -8.36 1.47
C THR A 90 -0.28 -7.49 0.68
N PHE A 91 0.21 -6.39 0.10
CA PHE A 91 -0.60 -5.46 -0.68
C PHE A 91 -1.19 -6.14 -1.93
N PHE A 92 -0.39 -6.93 -2.64
CA PHE A 92 -0.84 -7.71 -3.79
C PHE A 92 -1.51 -9.03 -3.41
N SER A 93 -1.65 -9.33 -2.11
CA SER A 93 -2.25 -10.56 -1.59
C SER A 93 -1.61 -11.85 -2.16
N VAL A 94 -0.30 -11.81 -2.43
CA VAL A 94 0.49 -12.98 -2.89
C VAL A 94 0.80 -13.89 -1.70
N GLY A 95 1.31 -13.31 -0.61
CA GLY A 95 1.52 -13.99 0.68
C GLY A 95 2.24 -15.34 0.61
N TYR A 96 3.50 -15.38 0.17
CA TYR A 96 4.29 -16.63 0.05
C TYR A 96 4.45 -17.40 1.38
N GLY A 97 4.24 -16.76 2.52
CA GLY A 97 4.30 -17.38 3.85
C GLY A 97 5.69 -17.48 4.45
N ASP A 98 6.70 -16.94 3.76
CA ASP A 98 8.07 -16.74 4.25
C ASP A 98 8.14 -15.70 5.38
N LEU A 99 7.30 -14.68 5.28
CA LEU A 99 7.15 -13.62 6.28
C LEU A 99 5.74 -13.63 6.87
N SER A 100 5.67 -13.55 8.20
CA SER A 100 4.41 -13.59 8.94
C SER A 100 4.26 -12.37 9.85
N PRO A 101 3.12 -11.65 9.77
CA PRO A 101 2.87 -10.53 10.67
C PRO A 101 2.51 -11.04 12.08
N VAL A 102 3.06 -10.39 13.09
CA VAL A 102 2.79 -10.67 14.51
C VAL A 102 2.47 -9.40 15.29
N GLY A 103 1.85 -9.57 16.47
CA GLY A 103 1.44 -8.45 17.32
C GLY A 103 0.57 -7.44 16.57
N ILE A 104 0.94 -6.16 16.63
CA ILE A 104 0.22 -5.06 15.96
C ILE A 104 0.35 -5.12 14.44
N GLY A 105 1.38 -5.81 13.91
CA GLY A 105 1.57 -6.01 12.47
C GLY A 105 0.40 -6.72 11.79
N ARG A 106 -0.36 -7.53 12.52
CA ARG A 106 -1.55 -8.23 11.99
C ARG A 106 -2.67 -7.27 11.58
N MET A 107 -2.97 -6.27 12.42
CA MET A 107 -4.00 -5.28 12.10
C MET A 107 -3.57 -4.42 10.92
N ILE A 108 -2.29 -4.04 10.88
CA ILE A 108 -1.72 -3.24 9.78
C ILE A 108 -1.79 -4.03 8.48
N ALA A 109 -1.40 -5.30 8.48
CA ALA A 109 -1.46 -6.18 7.32
C ALA A 109 -2.90 -6.38 6.81
N ALA A 110 -3.88 -6.52 7.71
CA ALA A 110 -5.28 -6.63 7.34
C ALA A 110 -5.81 -5.37 6.64
N VAL A 111 -5.52 -4.18 7.19
CA VAL A 111 -5.89 -2.90 6.57
C VAL A 111 -5.18 -2.72 5.22
N GLN A 112 -3.90 -3.08 5.15
CA GLN A 112 -3.12 -3.01 3.93
C GLN A 112 -3.69 -3.91 2.83
N ALA A 113 -4.02 -5.16 3.13
CA ALA A 113 -4.63 -6.09 2.19
C ALA A 113 -6.01 -5.59 1.72
N PHE A 114 -6.81 -5.03 2.63
CA PHE A 114 -8.10 -4.42 2.29
C PHE A 114 -7.95 -3.26 1.29
N ILE A 115 -6.97 -2.38 1.50
CA ILE A 115 -6.66 -1.30 0.55
C ILE A 115 -6.19 -1.87 -0.79
N GLY A 116 -5.31 -2.88 -0.75
CA GLY A 116 -4.79 -3.57 -1.93
C GLY A 116 -5.89 -4.16 -2.82
N TYR A 117 -6.94 -4.74 -2.23
CA TYR A 117 -8.10 -5.24 -2.97
C TYR A 117 -9.04 -4.14 -3.46
N THR A 118 -9.20 -3.06 -2.69
CA THR A 118 -10.15 -1.98 -3.01
C THR A 118 -9.67 -1.13 -4.19
N LEU A 119 -8.36 -0.91 -4.32
CA LEU A 119 -7.77 -0.08 -5.37
C LEU A 119 -8.07 -0.54 -6.81
N PRO A 120 -7.84 -1.82 -7.20
CA PRO A 120 -8.17 -2.29 -8.55
C PRO A 120 -9.68 -2.30 -8.79
N ALA A 121 -10.49 -2.65 -7.79
CA ALA A 121 -11.95 -2.59 -7.89
C ALA A 121 -12.44 -1.16 -8.15
N ALA A 122 -11.92 -0.18 -7.40
CA ALA A 122 -12.24 1.23 -7.59
C ALA A 122 -11.79 1.74 -8.97
N PHE A 123 -10.63 1.29 -9.46
CA PHE A 123 -10.16 1.61 -10.82
C PHE A 123 -11.10 1.07 -11.90
N VAL A 124 -11.56 -0.18 -11.77
CA VAL A 124 -12.49 -0.81 -12.72
C VAL A 124 -13.87 -0.14 -12.68
N VAL A 125 -14.42 0.12 -11.49
CA VAL A 125 -15.68 0.87 -11.32
C VAL A 125 -15.54 2.23 -12.01
N ARG A 126 -14.46 2.96 -11.76
CA ARG A 126 -14.24 4.27 -12.37
C ARG A 126 -14.09 4.17 -13.90
N SER A 127 -13.41 3.16 -14.43
CA SER A 127 -13.27 3.01 -15.89
C SER A 127 -14.58 2.64 -16.58
N VAL A 128 -15.44 1.85 -15.92
CA VAL A 128 -16.74 1.40 -16.45
C VAL A 128 -17.81 2.50 -16.32
N PHE A 129 -18.00 3.09 -15.14
CA PHE A 129 -19.06 4.09 -14.92
C PHE A 129 -18.83 5.41 -15.65
N TYR A 130 -17.57 5.80 -15.92
CA TYR A 130 -17.29 6.94 -16.79
C TYR A 130 -17.60 6.65 -18.28
N MET A 131 -17.98 5.42 -18.66
CA MET A 131 -18.52 5.12 -19.99
C MET A 131 -20.01 5.44 -20.15
N GLU A 132 -20.76 5.62 -19.06
CA GLU A 132 -22.16 6.04 -19.12
C GLU A 132 -22.25 7.56 -18.98
N PRO A 133 -22.54 8.31 -20.06
CA PRO A 133 -22.94 9.70 -19.88
C PRO A 133 -24.23 9.73 -19.04
N PRO A 134 -24.39 10.69 -18.11
CA PRO A 134 -25.63 10.83 -17.38
C PRO A 134 -26.77 11.00 -18.38
N ASP A 135 -27.71 10.05 -18.34
CA ASP A 135 -28.94 10.10 -19.12
C ASP A 135 -29.63 11.44 -18.81
N LYS A 136 -29.61 12.35 -19.79
CA LYS A 136 -30.33 13.61 -19.72
C LYS A 136 -31.81 13.29 -19.95
N ARG A 137 -32.52 12.95 -18.88
CA ARG A 137 -33.97 13.13 -18.82
C ARG A 137 -34.32 14.59 -18.56
#